data_AF-A0A3B3YFZ5-F1
#
_entry.id   AF-A0A3B3YFZ5-F1
#
_cell.length_a   1.000
_cell.length_b   1.000
_cell.length_c   1.000
_cell.angle_alpha   90.00
_cell.angle_beta   90.00
_cell.angle_gamma   90.00
#
_symmetry.space_group_name_H-M   'P 1'
#
loop_
_entity.id
_entity.type
_entity.pdbx_description
1 polymer ?
#
loop_
_entity_poly.entity_id
_entity_poly.type
_entity_poly.pdbx_seq_one_letter_code
_entity_poly.pdbx_strand_id
1 'polypeptide(L)'
;MQWICSQSLESIPSTPVVKNPQEAVSLSCRGSGFNFGGYGMHWVREAPGKPLEHIGAIWYDASKTVYDTIVQGRIEITRDNSKSMVYLRLSNLKPEDSDTAVYYCSQSLLQRIWVQLRLLCYDLGQRNCRETIRTAWHRVLYSELQQVCQQCGRTC
;
A
#
# COMPACT_ATOMS: atom_id res chain seq x y z
N MET A 1 -11.56 -22.62 -19.30
CA MET A 1 -10.68 -22.22 -18.17
C MET A 1 -11.14 -20.87 -17.68
N GLN A 2 -11.91 -20.87 -16.59
CA GLN A 2 -12.58 -19.69 -16.04
C GLN A 2 -11.63 -19.05 -15.02
N TRP A 3 -11.09 -17.88 -15.36
CA TRP A 3 -10.40 -17.03 -14.39
C TRP A 3 -11.47 -16.52 -13.42
N ILE A 4 -11.51 -17.05 -12.20
CA ILE A 4 -12.35 -16.50 -11.13
C ILE A 4 -11.52 -15.42 -10.44
N CYS A 5 -12.02 -14.19 -10.40
CA CYS A 5 -11.54 -13.09 -9.55
C CYS A 5 -11.76 -13.39 -8.06
N SER A 6 -11.35 -14.56 -7.57
CA SER A 6 -11.64 -14.98 -6.19
C SER A 6 -10.93 -14.09 -5.18
N GLN A 7 -9.73 -13.62 -5.52
CA GLN A 7 -8.95 -12.69 -4.72
C GLN A 7 -9.26 -11.26 -5.12
N SER A 8 -9.69 -10.43 -4.17
CA SER A 8 -9.95 -9.02 -4.43
C SER A 8 -9.58 -8.13 -3.24
N LEU A 9 -9.23 -6.89 -3.57
CA LEU A 9 -9.07 -5.79 -2.63
C LEU A 9 -10.09 -4.73 -2.98
N GLU A 10 -10.89 -4.35 -2.00
CA GLU A 10 -11.95 -3.35 -2.17
C GLU A 10 -11.64 -2.12 -1.33
N SER A 11 -11.37 -0.99 -1.97
CA SER A 11 -11.21 0.32 -1.32
C SER A 11 -12.57 0.89 -0.93
N ILE A 12 -12.69 1.34 0.31
CA ILE A 12 -13.91 1.91 0.88
C ILE A 12 -13.57 3.28 1.49
N PRO A 13 -14.29 4.35 1.11
CA PRO A 13 -15.42 4.34 0.17
C PRO A 13 -14.95 4.24 -1.29
N SER A 14 -15.81 3.69 -2.15
CA SER A 14 -15.59 3.58 -3.60
C SER A 14 -15.96 4.85 -4.37
N THR A 15 -16.54 5.84 -3.69
CA THR A 15 -16.94 7.14 -4.23
C THR A 15 -16.08 8.27 -3.67
N PRO A 16 -15.95 9.40 -4.38
CA PRO A 16 -15.22 10.57 -3.88
C PRO A 16 -15.72 11.04 -2.52
N VAL A 17 -14.79 11.44 -1.65
CA VAL A 17 -15.08 11.99 -0.32
C VAL A 17 -14.61 13.43 -0.28
N VAL A 18 -15.51 14.37 0.01
CA VAL A 18 -15.19 15.78 0.21
C VAL A 18 -15.17 16.07 1.70
N LYS A 19 -14.05 16.63 2.20
CA LYS A 19 -13.81 16.92 3.63
C LYS A 19 -13.21 18.29 3.80
N ASN A 20 -13.44 18.89 4.96
CA ASN A 20 -12.80 20.16 5.31
C ASN A 20 -11.30 19.94 5.58
N PRO A 21 -10.42 20.93 5.32
CA PRO A 21 -8.96 20.76 5.49
C PRO A 21 -8.51 20.37 6.91
N GLN A 22 -9.28 20.72 7.95
CA GLN A 22 -8.97 20.33 9.33
C GLN A 22 -9.57 18.97 9.74
N GLU A 23 -10.40 18.35 8.90
CA GLU A 23 -11.06 17.09 9.22
C GLU A 23 -10.20 15.90 8.77
N ALA A 24 -10.02 14.92 9.66
CA ALA A 24 -9.33 13.69 9.30
C ALA A 24 -10.19 12.83 8.38
N VAL A 25 -9.57 12.23 7.36
CA VAL A 25 -10.21 11.30 6.43
C VAL A 25 -9.74 9.89 6.74
N SER A 26 -10.68 8.96 6.89
CA SER A 26 -10.35 7.54 7.07
C SER A 26 -10.80 6.76 5.84
N LEU A 27 -9.83 6.10 5.21
CA LEU A 27 -10.05 5.14 4.14
C LEU A 27 -9.84 3.73 4.69
N SER A 28 -10.48 2.76 4.06
CA SER A 28 -10.35 1.37 4.44
C SER A 28 -10.27 0.48 3.22
N CYS A 29 -9.72 -0.72 3.40
CA CYS A 29 -9.61 -1.70 2.34
C CYS A 29 -9.83 -3.10 2.87
N ARG A 30 -10.72 -3.84 2.21
CA ARG A 30 -11.08 -5.20 2.56
C ARG A 30 -10.39 -6.21 1.64
N GLY A 31 -9.67 -7.16 2.23
CA GLY A 31 -9.18 -8.34 1.52
C GLY A 31 -10.20 -9.47 1.51
N SER A 32 -10.42 -10.09 0.36
CA SER A 32 -11.25 -11.30 0.24
C SER A 32 -10.62 -12.32 -0.71
N GLY A 33 -10.86 -13.61 -0.45
CA GLY A 33 -10.37 -14.73 -1.28
C GLY A 33 -8.91 -15.14 -1.12
N PHE A 34 -8.18 -14.52 -0.19
CA PHE A 34 -6.81 -14.89 0.18
C PHE A 34 -6.63 -14.86 1.70
N ASN A 35 -5.54 -15.46 2.19
CA ASN A 35 -5.17 -15.38 3.61
C ASN A 35 -4.64 -13.97 3.94
N PHE A 36 -5.55 -13.06 4.30
CA PHE A 36 -5.20 -11.67 4.60
C PHE A 36 -4.08 -11.54 5.63
N GLY A 37 -4.15 -12.30 6.73
CA GLY A 37 -3.16 -12.28 7.80
C GLY A 37 -1.77 -12.83 7.42
N GLY A 38 -1.59 -13.33 6.19
CA GLY A 38 -0.30 -13.80 5.67
C GLY A 38 0.48 -12.76 4.85
N TYR A 39 -0.11 -11.59 4.58
CA TYR A 39 0.49 -10.58 3.69
C TYR A 39 0.57 -9.20 4.32
N GLY A 40 1.65 -8.47 4.03
CA GLY A 40 1.70 -7.04 4.26
C GLY A 40 0.75 -6.29 3.36
N MET A 41 0.22 -5.19 3.87
CA MET A 41 -0.66 -4.30 3.11
C MET A 41 0.04 -2.98 2.84
N HIS A 42 -0.07 -2.53 1.61
CA HIS A 42 0.51 -1.30 1.09
C HIS A 42 -0.59 -0.33 0.74
N TRP A 43 -0.34 0.95 0.99
CA TRP A 43 -1.17 2.03 0.51
C TRP A 43 -0.40 2.82 -0.54
N VAL A 44 -1.12 3.21 -1.59
CA VAL A 44 -0.61 3.93 -2.75
C VAL A 44 -1.62 5.00 -3.12
N ARG A 45 -1.14 6.14 -3.61
CA ARG A 45 -2.00 7.18 -4.15
C ARG A 45 -1.62 7.53 -5.58
N GLU A 46 -2.59 8.00 -6.33
CA GLU A 46 -2.47 8.48 -7.68
C GLU A 46 -3.05 9.89 -7.74
N ALA A 47 -2.21 10.88 -8.01
CA ALA A 47 -2.66 12.24 -8.23
C ALA A 47 -2.73 12.54 -9.73
N PRO A 48 -3.63 13.41 -10.21
CA PRO A 48 -3.78 13.70 -11.63
C PRO A 48 -2.46 14.16 -12.25
N GLY A 49 -2.06 13.50 -13.34
CA GLY A 49 -0.81 13.81 -14.05
C GLY A 49 0.47 13.44 -13.29
N LYS A 50 0.38 12.70 -12.17
CA LYS A 50 1.53 12.20 -11.42
C LYS A 50 1.60 10.67 -11.48
N PRO A 51 2.80 10.09 -11.38
CA PRO A 51 2.96 8.64 -11.20
C PRO A 51 2.29 8.15 -9.91
N LEU A 52 2.03 6.84 -9.83
CA LEU A 52 1.65 6.19 -8.58
C LEU A 52 2.72 6.43 -7.51
N GLU A 53 2.29 6.88 -6.34
CA GLU A 53 3.14 7.20 -5.18
C GLU A 53 2.84 6.23 -4.04
N HIS A 54 3.85 5.49 -3.58
CA HIS A 54 3.74 4.67 -2.38
C HIS A 54 3.72 5.58 -1.14
N ILE A 55 2.74 5.38 -0.24
CA ILE A 55 2.59 6.22 0.96
C ILE A 55 3.00 5.48 2.25
N GLY A 56 2.85 4.16 2.28
CA GLY A 56 3.25 3.38 3.44
C GLY A 56 2.81 1.93 3.38
N ALA A 57 3.26 1.14 4.37
CA ALA A 57 2.92 -0.26 4.48
C ALA A 57 2.87 -0.73 5.93
N ILE A 58 2.00 -1.70 6.19
CA ILE A 58 1.88 -2.38 7.47
C ILE A 58 2.11 -3.89 7.28
N TRP A 59 2.89 -4.47 8.19
CA TRP A 59 3.21 -5.90 8.16
C TRP A 59 1.98 -6.76 8.46
N TYR A 60 2.06 -8.04 8.11
CA TYR A 60 0.95 -9.00 8.25
C TYR A 60 0.47 -9.17 9.70
N ASP A 61 1.40 -9.05 10.66
CA ASP A 61 1.19 -9.15 12.11
C ASP A 61 1.09 -7.79 12.81
N ALA A 62 1.07 -6.69 12.05
CA ALA A 62 1.11 -5.31 12.56
C ALA A 62 2.34 -4.97 13.44
N SER A 63 3.38 -5.80 13.47
CA SER A 63 4.60 -5.55 14.26
C SER A 63 5.40 -4.34 13.77
N LYS A 64 5.19 -3.95 12.51
CA LYS A 64 5.91 -2.88 11.86
C LYS A 64 5.02 -2.14 10.88
N THR A 65 5.16 -0.81 10.90
CA THR A 65 4.61 0.09 9.89
C THR A 65 5.73 0.97 9.37
N VAL A 66 5.76 1.18 8.05
CA VAL A 66 6.69 2.09 7.38
C VAL A 66 5.90 3.13 6.63
N TYR A 67 6.38 4.37 6.66
CA TYR A 67 5.79 5.50 5.98
C TYR A 67 6.79 6.07 4.99
N ASP A 68 6.30 6.59 3.86
CA ASP A 68 7.13 7.41 3.00
C ASP A 68 7.33 8.80 3.63
N THR A 69 8.51 9.36 3.43
CA THR A 69 8.94 10.68 3.93
C THR A 69 7.98 11.81 3.55
N ILE A 70 7.34 11.73 2.37
CA ILE A 70 6.44 12.77 1.85
C ILE A 70 5.20 12.95 2.75
N VAL A 71 4.74 11.88 3.40
CA VAL A 71 3.48 11.82 4.15
C VAL A 71 3.67 11.57 5.65
N GLN A 72 4.93 11.47 6.09
CA GLN A 72 5.28 11.13 7.46
C GLN A 72 4.71 12.14 8.47
N GLY A 73 4.13 11.63 9.57
CA GLY A 73 3.52 12.44 10.63
C GLY A 73 2.10 12.94 10.35
N ARG A 74 1.56 12.67 9.15
CA ARG A 74 0.21 13.08 8.72
C ARG A 74 -0.69 11.92 8.37
N ILE A 75 -0.14 10.71 8.34
CA ILE A 75 -0.88 9.50 8.04
C ILE A 75 -0.66 8.46 9.13
N GLU A 76 -1.66 7.62 9.31
CA GLU A 76 -1.66 6.50 10.24
C GLU A 76 -2.24 5.29 9.50
N ILE A 77 -1.50 4.19 9.46
CA ILE A 77 -1.95 2.93 8.86
C ILE A 77 -2.19 1.93 9.99
N THR A 78 -3.39 1.37 10.04
CA THR A 78 -3.76 0.33 11.01
C THR A 78 -4.41 -0.86 10.31
N ARG A 79 -4.55 -1.98 11.02
CA ARG A 79 -5.02 -3.24 10.46
C ARG A 79 -5.86 -4.01 11.45
N ASP A 80 -6.88 -4.69 10.96
CA ASP A 80 -7.68 -5.66 11.69
C ASP A 80 -7.74 -6.98 10.92
N ASN A 81 -6.94 -7.97 11.36
CA ASN A 81 -6.89 -9.29 10.75
C ASN A 81 -8.20 -10.08 10.93
N SER A 82 -8.96 -9.84 12.01
CA SER A 82 -10.23 -10.52 12.25
C SER A 82 -11.29 -10.13 11.22
N LYS A 83 -11.19 -8.90 10.69
CA LYS A 83 -12.09 -8.37 9.67
C LYS A 83 -11.53 -8.43 8.25
N SER A 84 -10.27 -8.85 8.10
CA SER A 84 -9.51 -8.74 6.85
C SER A 84 -9.47 -7.30 6.30
N MET A 85 -9.26 -6.33 7.19
CA MET A 85 -9.31 -4.91 6.88
C MET A 85 -7.98 -4.22 7.16
N VAL A 86 -7.60 -3.29 6.29
CA VAL A 86 -6.55 -2.30 6.54
C VAL A 86 -7.15 -0.90 6.44
N TYR A 87 -6.68 0.00 7.28
CA TYR A 87 -7.18 1.37 7.39
C TYR A 87 -6.05 2.35 7.14
N LEU A 88 -6.39 3.47 6.52
CA LEU A 88 -5.51 4.62 6.32
C LEU A 88 -6.24 5.85 6.84
N ARG A 89 -5.71 6.44 7.91
CA ARG A 89 -6.18 7.71 8.43
C ARG A 89 -5.25 8.82 7.98
N LEU A 90 -5.81 9.80 7.31
CA LEU A 90 -5.15 10.99 6.81
C LEU A 90 -5.56 12.18 7.68
N SER A 91 -4.59 12.89 8.25
CA SER A 91 -4.81 14.06 9.13
C SER A 91 -3.92 15.21 8.71
N ASN A 92 -4.40 16.45 8.87
CA ASN A 92 -3.65 17.66 8.50
C ASN A 92 -3.13 17.60 7.05
N LEU A 93 -3.96 17.10 6.13
CA LEU A 93 -3.63 17.08 4.72
C LEU A 93 -3.49 18.52 4.23
N LYS A 94 -2.42 18.78 3.50
CA LYS A 94 -2.25 20.05 2.81
C LYS A 94 -3.02 19.99 1.49
N PRO A 95 -3.40 21.14 0.90
CA PRO A 95 -4.11 21.19 -0.38
C PRO A 95 -3.47 20.32 -1.47
N GLU A 96 -2.14 20.30 -1.55
CA GLU A 96 -1.38 19.50 -2.50
C GLU A 96 -1.49 17.97 -2.30
N ASP A 97 -1.92 17.53 -1.11
CA ASP A 97 -2.12 16.13 -0.72
C ASP A 97 -3.61 15.73 -0.65
N SER A 98 -4.53 16.70 -0.57
CA SER A 98 -5.98 16.50 -0.41
C SER A 98 -6.81 16.65 -1.67
N ASP A 99 -6.37 17.45 -2.65
CA ASP A 99 -7.38 18.06 -3.53
C ASP A 99 -7.88 17.16 -4.67
N THR A 100 -7.20 16.06 -5.05
CA THR A 100 -7.70 15.19 -6.14
C THR A 100 -7.05 13.80 -6.26
N ALA A 101 -6.47 13.23 -5.20
CA ALA A 101 -5.80 11.93 -5.32
C ALA A 101 -6.75 10.73 -5.12
N VAL A 102 -6.56 9.67 -5.92
CA VAL A 102 -7.19 8.36 -5.72
C VAL A 102 -6.26 7.49 -4.87
N TYR A 103 -6.82 6.79 -3.89
CA TYR A 103 -6.05 5.95 -2.97
C TYR A 103 -6.38 4.47 -3.18
N TYR A 104 -5.34 3.65 -3.28
CA TYR A 104 -5.44 2.22 -3.50
C TYR A 104 -4.69 1.46 -2.41
N CYS A 105 -5.20 0.27 -2.11
CA CYS A 105 -4.51 -0.71 -1.30
C CYS A 105 -4.00 -1.86 -2.17
N SER A 106 -2.87 -2.44 -1.79
CA SER A 106 -2.34 -3.66 -2.43
C SER A 106 -1.75 -4.60 -1.38
N GLN A 107 -1.84 -5.89 -1.63
CA GLN A 107 -1.10 -6.91 -0.88
C GLN A 107 0.27 -7.07 -1.53
N SER A 108 1.34 -7.25 -0.74
CA SER A 108 2.64 -7.63 -1.31
C SER A 108 2.94 -9.09 -1.06
N LEU A 109 3.07 -9.86 -2.15
CA LEU A 109 3.58 -11.24 -2.10
C LEU A 109 5.08 -11.25 -1.77
N LEU A 110 5.76 -10.18 -2.16
CA LEU A 110 7.22 -10.02 -2.08
C LEU A 110 7.72 -9.52 -0.74
N GLN A 111 6.86 -9.15 0.21
CA GLN A 111 7.31 -8.80 1.55
C GLN A 111 8.00 -9.98 2.24
N ARG A 112 7.56 -11.23 1.99
CA ARG A 112 8.27 -12.46 2.41
C ARG A 112 9.67 -12.50 1.80
N ILE A 113 9.78 -12.21 0.51
CA ILE A 113 11.05 -12.19 -0.22
C ILE A 113 11.94 -11.04 0.26
N TRP A 114 11.40 -9.87 0.59
CA TRP A 114 12.15 -8.71 1.08
C TRP A 114 12.75 -8.94 2.47
N VAL A 115 12.00 -9.59 3.37
CA VAL A 115 12.53 -10.01 4.68
C VAL A 115 13.65 -11.03 4.50
N GLN A 116 13.44 -12.03 3.63
CA GLN A 116 14.45 -13.04 3.31
C GLN A 116 15.72 -12.41 2.70
N LEU A 117 15.57 -11.52 1.72
CA LEU A 117 16.67 -10.82 1.05
C LEU A 117 17.41 -9.87 2.02
N ARG A 118 16.69 -9.24 2.95
CA ARG A 118 17.31 -8.39 3.98
C ARG A 118 18.16 -9.19 4.95
N LEU A 119 17.70 -10.38 5.37
CA LEU A 119 18.47 -11.29 6.21
C LEU A 119 19.69 -11.83 5.45
N LEU A 120 19.50 -12.30 4.21
CA LEU A 120 20.60 -12.76 3.34
C LEU A 120 21.65 -11.67 3.10
N CYS A 121 21.26 -10.40 2.90
CA CYS A 121 22.22 -9.31 2.79
C CYS A 121 22.97 -8.99 4.08
N TYR A 122 22.34 -9.19 5.24
CA TYR A 122 23.00 -9.05 6.54
C TYR A 122 24.06 -10.14 6.73
N ASP A 123 23.71 -11.38 6.38
CA ASP A 123 24.62 -12.54 6.45
C ASP A 123 25.77 -12.47 5.42
N LEU A 124 25.53 -11.84 4.26
CA LEU A 124 26.52 -11.69 3.18
C LEU A 124 27.38 -10.41 3.27
N GLY A 125 27.15 -9.54 4.25
CA GLY A 125 28.00 -8.37 4.52
C GLY A 125 28.15 -7.36 3.37
N GLN A 126 27.18 -7.29 2.45
CA GLN A 126 27.29 -6.43 1.26
C GLN A 126 27.03 -4.94 1.56
N ARG A 127 27.94 -4.07 1.13
CA ARG A 127 27.77 -2.60 1.18
C ARG A 127 26.70 -2.17 0.16
N ASN A 128 25.80 -1.26 0.55
CA ASN A 128 24.68 -0.74 -0.27
C ASN A 128 23.57 -1.77 -0.66
N CYS A 129 23.52 -2.93 -0.02
CA CYS A 129 22.42 -3.90 -0.23
C CYS A 129 21.06 -3.31 0.12
N ARG A 130 20.97 -2.48 1.18
CA ARG A 130 19.75 -1.82 1.62
C ARG A 130 19.14 -0.93 0.52
N GLU A 131 19.96 -0.09 -0.09
CA GLU A 131 19.56 0.81 -1.17
C GLU A 131 19.24 0.05 -2.45
N THR A 132 20.00 -1.00 -2.78
CA THR A 132 19.74 -1.85 -3.95
C THR A 132 18.43 -2.62 -3.81
N ILE A 133 18.19 -3.25 -2.65
CA ILE A 133 16.95 -3.93 -2.30
C ILE A 133 15.79 -2.95 -2.24
N ARG A 134 15.98 -1.75 -1.68
CA ARG A 134 14.96 -0.68 -1.69
C ARG A 134 14.60 -0.32 -3.12
N THR A 135 15.58 -0.05 -3.98
CA THR A 135 15.35 0.35 -5.37
C THR A 135 14.68 -0.76 -6.18
N ALA A 136 15.13 -2.00 -6.02
CA ALA A 136 14.51 -3.18 -6.64
C ALA A 136 13.06 -3.33 -6.16
N TRP A 137 12.81 -3.19 -4.86
CA TRP A 137 11.48 -3.35 -4.29
C TRP A 137 10.52 -2.22 -4.71
N HIS A 138 10.99 -0.97 -4.85
CA HIS A 138 10.18 0.09 -5.47
C HIS A 138 9.76 -0.28 -6.90
N ARG A 139 10.66 -0.86 -7.71
CA ARG A 139 10.34 -1.31 -9.08
C ARG A 139 9.34 -2.46 -9.09
N VAL A 140 9.50 -3.45 -8.20
CA VAL A 140 8.57 -4.59 -8.19
C VAL A 140 7.22 -4.25 -7.56
N LEU A 141 7.18 -3.41 -6.52
CA LEU A 141 5.94 -2.83 -6.00
C LEU A 141 5.20 -2.09 -7.13
N TYR A 142 5.93 -1.31 -7.95
CA TYR A 142 5.35 -0.65 -9.12
C TYR A 142 4.71 -1.63 -10.10
N SER A 143 5.37 -2.76 -10.39
CA SER A 143 4.81 -3.80 -11.26
C SER A 143 3.61 -4.53 -10.66
N GLU A 144 3.60 -4.80 -9.35
CA GLU A 144 2.44 -5.38 -8.65
C GLU A 144 1.24 -4.41 -8.70
N LEU A 145 1.49 -3.11 -8.51
CA LEU A 145 0.46 -2.07 -8.59
C LEU A 145 -0.12 -1.92 -9.99
N GLN A 146 0.72 -1.97 -11.03
CA GLN A 146 0.25 -2.02 -12.42
C GLN A 146 -0.60 -3.26 -12.70
N GLN A 147 -0.25 -4.41 -12.10
CA GLN A 147 -1.03 -5.64 -12.22
C GLN A 147 -2.41 -5.50 -11.55
N VAL A 148 -2.50 -4.87 -10.37
CA VAL A 148 -3.77 -4.57 -9.69
C VAL A 148 -4.67 -3.67 -10.55
N CYS A 149 -4.13 -2.63 -11.18
CA CYS A 149 -4.91 -1.77 -12.08
C CYS A 149 -5.41 -2.51 -13.32
N GLN A 150 -4.59 -3.39 -13.90
CA GLN A 150 -4.97 -4.23 -15.05
C GLN A 150 -6.03 -5.29 -14.67
N GLN A 151 -5.99 -5.84 -13.46
CA GLN A 151 -6.92 -6.89 -13.01
C GLN A 151 -8.35 -6.39 -12.78
N CYS A 152 -8.53 -5.07 -12.61
CA CYS A 152 -9.82 -4.43 -12.42
C CYS A 152 -10.31 -3.64 -13.65
N GLY A 153 -9.65 -3.77 -14.81
CA GLY A 153 -10.08 -3.14 -16.06
C GLY A 153 -10.05 -1.60 -16.06
N ARG A 154 -9.20 -0.98 -15.23
CA ARG A 154 -9.00 0.48 -15.22
C ARG A 154 -7.66 0.83 -15.86
N THR A 155 -7.62 1.92 -16.62
CA THR A 155 -6.40 2.45 -17.23
C THR A 155 -5.46 2.97 -16.15
N CYS A 156 -4.22 2.46 -16.16
CA CYS A 156 -3.08 2.97 -15.40
C CYS A 156 -2.51 4.26 -16.02
#